data_AF-A0A0B5DEP5-F1
#
_entry.id   AF-A0A0B5DEP5-F1
#
_cell.length_a   1.000
_cell.length_b   1.000
_cell.length_c   1.000
_cell.angle_alpha   90.00
_cell.angle_beta   90.00
_cell.angle_gamma   90.00
#
_symmetry.space_group_name_H-M   'P 1'
#
loop_
_entity.id
_entity.type
_entity.pdbx_description
1 polymer ?
#
loop_
_entity_poly.entity_id
_entity_poly.type
_entity_poly.pdbx_seq_one_letter_code
_entity_poly.pdbx_strand_id
1 'polypeptide(L)'
;MDTPDMFIRAADWAHARDFGCPAGLALRRVLLELTGPPRLGACTLDGPVPLPDWPVRAVTVRWPVTTTAVDVVLLLHPGPLPAAVRARLAAGPQHFLVVPALPAELPEVPLLDVRTRLLAGELHALAARHPSVARELLAIAGRPVVAGTRPRVAVIGPDPGDVDLPGMEIVAADPHVDAVLAVAPAGGWTTADHPTLRDAAHRAGRLVSTAPLPADVPGTVVRPGQPPVDAVRHALTLPAALPPPRPGAWLRAAEQLERRRRLLIDAASHAELPALARRHGLVPARPPAMWEVLAQALFLAAAAALTLGRAAWFLGPVPGLLAGTVAGLVAGGLRWRTGRREARRAWLRQETARLLRTPPAEATWLRRQLAKET
;
A
#
# COMPACT_ATOMS: atom_id res chain seq x y z
N MET A 1 26.86 -5.94 13.28
CA MET A 1 25.57 -5.84 12.55
C MET A 1 24.63 -5.04 13.41
N ASP A 2 24.22 -3.88 12.95
CA ASP A 2 23.32 -3.01 13.71
C ASP A 2 21.91 -3.59 13.72
N THR A 3 21.28 -3.64 14.89
CA THR A 3 19.90 -4.10 15.01
C THR A 3 18.98 -3.08 14.33
N PRO A 4 18.05 -3.49 13.45
CA PRO A 4 17.15 -2.54 12.80
C PRO A 4 16.34 -1.73 13.82
N ASP A 5 16.23 -0.41 13.62
CA ASP A 5 15.52 0.52 14.52
C ASP A 5 14.09 0.06 14.87
N MET A 6 13.40 -0.57 13.91
CA MET A 6 12.05 -1.11 14.13
C MET A 6 12.00 -2.15 15.24
N PHE A 7 13.01 -3.02 15.36
CA PHE A 7 13.08 -4.01 16.44
C PHE A 7 13.28 -3.35 17.80
N ILE A 8 14.15 -2.34 17.87
CA ILE A 8 14.43 -1.59 19.09
C ILE A 8 13.15 -0.89 19.55
N ARG A 9 12.51 -0.11 18.66
CA ARG A 9 11.27 0.61 18.97
C ARG A 9 10.12 -0.32 19.34
N ALA A 10 10.00 -1.49 18.69
CA ALA A 10 9.00 -2.49 19.04
C ALA A 10 9.26 -3.11 20.42
N ALA A 11 10.52 -3.40 20.75
CA ALA A 11 10.91 -3.94 22.05
C ALA A 11 10.67 -2.91 23.17
N ASP A 12 11.10 -1.67 22.98
CA ASP A 12 10.89 -0.57 23.93
C ASP A 12 9.40 -0.34 24.19
N TRP A 13 8.61 -0.30 23.10
CA TRP A 13 7.17 -0.17 23.22
C TRP A 13 6.57 -1.34 24.01
N ALA A 14 6.97 -2.57 23.71
CA ALA A 14 6.47 -3.75 24.41
C ALA A 14 6.90 -3.77 25.87
N HIS A 15 8.11 -3.30 26.20
CA HIS A 15 8.61 -3.24 27.57
C HIS A 15 7.88 -2.18 28.40
N ALA A 16 7.56 -1.03 27.80
CA ALA A 16 6.82 0.06 28.43
C ALA A 16 5.31 -0.21 28.61
N ARG A 17 4.83 -1.44 28.44
CA ARG A 17 3.43 -1.83 28.69
C ARG A 17 3.30 -2.60 29.99
N ASP A 18 2.22 -2.31 30.71
CA ASP A 18 1.86 -3.02 31.94
C ASP A 18 1.87 -4.54 31.76
N PHE A 19 2.20 -5.22 32.86
CA PHE A 19 2.13 -6.67 32.91
C PHE A 19 0.69 -7.13 32.65
N GLY A 20 0.52 -8.08 31.72
CA GLY A 20 -0.81 -8.56 31.32
C GLY A 20 -1.47 -7.84 30.13
N CYS A 21 -0.87 -6.77 29.58
CA CYS A 21 -1.35 -6.16 28.34
C CYS A 21 -1.36 -7.19 27.19
N PRO A 22 -2.53 -7.53 26.59
CA PRO A 22 -2.59 -8.59 25.57
C PRO A 22 -1.75 -8.27 24.33
N ALA A 23 -1.76 -7.01 23.88
CA ALA A 23 -0.96 -6.55 22.75
C ALA A 23 0.55 -6.60 23.05
N GLY A 24 0.94 -6.21 24.27
CA GLY A 24 2.34 -6.29 24.74
C GLY A 24 2.84 -7.74 24.81
N LEU A 25 2.04 -8.65 25.36
CA LEU A 25 2.37 -10.08 25.41
C LEU A 25 2.49 -10.69 24.01
N ALA A 26 1.56 -10.36 23.11
CA ALA A 26 1.61 -10.85 21.73
C ALA A 26 2.84 -10.32 20.97
N LEU A 27 3.19 -9.04 21.13
CA LEU A 27 4.38 -8.48 20.49
C LEU A 27 5.68 -9.06 21.06
N ARG A 28 5.77 -9.29 22.37
CA ARG A 28 6.93 -9.97 22.98
C ARG A 28 7.12 -11.37 22.39
N ARG A 29 6.03 -12.12 22.16
CA ARG A 29 6.09 -13.43 21.50
C ARG A 29 6.60 -13.32 20.06
N VAL A 30 6.09 -12.36 19.28
CA VAL A 30 6.56 -12.10 17.91
C VAL A 30 8.06 -11.75 17.90
N LEU A 31 8.52 -10.89 18.81
CA LEU A 31 9.92 -10.50 18.91
C LEU A 31 10.80 -11.71 19.25
N LEU A 32 10.41 -12.54 20.23
CA LEU A 32 11.13 -13.76 20.58
C LEU A 32 11.22 -14.74 19.41
N GLU A 33 10.14 -14.89 18.63
CA GLU A 33 10.14 -15.74 17.45
C GLU A 33 11.06 -15.22 16.34
N LEU A 34 11.10 -13.89 16.15
CA LEU A 34 11.91 -13.24 15.12
C LEU A 34 13.38 -13.05 15.52
N THR A 35 13.73 -13.13 16.80
CA THR A 35 15.14 -13.09 17.25
C THR A 35 15.75 -14.48 17.43
N GLY A 36 14.95 -15.54 17.37
CA GLY A 36 15.42 -16.93 17.43
C GLY A 36 16.13 -17.43 16.16
N PRO A 37 16.41 -18.75 16.07
CA PRO A 37 17.04 -19.38 14.90
C PRO A 37 16.26 -19.12 13.60
N PRO A 38 16.91 -19.08 12.42
CA PRO A 38 16.24 -18.91 11.13
C PRO A 38 15.17 -19.97 10.91
N ARG A 39 13.98 -19.57 10.44
CA ARG A 39 12.85 -20.47 10.23
C ARG A 39 12.66 -20.71 8.73
N LEU A 40 12.91 -21.93 8.29
CA LEU A 40 12.90 -22.29 6.87
C LEU A 40 11.85 -23.36 6.60
N GLY A 41 11.15 -23.26 5.47
CA GLY A 41 10.28 -24.31 4.97
C GLY A 41 10.52 -24.55 3.49
N ALA A 42 10.23 -25.76 3.00
CA ALA A 42 10.25 -26.08 1.57
C ALA A 42 8.91 -26.70 1.14
N CYS A 43 8.47 -26.34 -0.06
CA CYS A 43 7.29 -26.94 -0.68
C CYS A 43 7.38 -26.90 -2.20
N THR A 44 6.62 -27.80 -2.85
CA THR A 44 6.20 -27.64 -4.25
C THR A 44 4.84 -26.95 -4.28
N LEU A 45 4.26 -26.79 -5.48
CA LEU A 45 2.87 -26.35 -5.60
C LEU A 45 1.86 -27.38 -5.08
N ASP A 46 2.27 -28.64 -4.95
CA ASP A 46 1.41 -29.76 -4.59
C ASP A 46 1.56 -30.20 -3.13
N GLY A 47 2.72 -29.97 -2.50
CA GLY A 47 2.97 -30.51 -1.17
C GLY A 47 4.22 -30.00 -0.46
N PRO A 48 4.38 -30.38 0.82
CA PRO A 48 5.57 -30.05 1.61
C PRO A 48 6.77 -30.88 1.15
N VAL A 49 7.97 -30.31 1.27
CA VAL A 49 9.24 -31.01 0.98
C VAL A 49 10.09 -31.00 2.26
N PRO A 50 10.64 -32.14 2.70
CA PRO A 50 11.53 -32.18 3.85
C PRO A 50 12.83 -31.43 3.56
N LEU A 51 13.30 -30.67 4.55
CA LEU A 51 14.58 -29.96 4.46
C LEU A 51 15.75 -30.89 4.82
N PRO A 52 16.95 -30.64 4.26
CA PRO A 52 18.18 -31.25 4.75
C PRO A 52 18.48 -30.83 6.20
N ASP A 53 19.43 -31.52 6.85
CA ASP A 53 19.89 -31.23 8.21
C ASP A 53 20.75 -29.95 8.25
N TRP A 54 20.11 -28.81 8.02
CA TRP A 54 20.69 -27.49 8.13
C TRP A 54 20.53 -26.92 9.56
N PRO A 55 21.39 -25.98 9.99
CA PRO A 55 21.31 -25.35 11.31
C PRO A 55 20.18 -24.30 11.38
N VAL A 56 18.96 -24.69 11.02
CA VAL A 56 17.76 -23.85 10.98
C VAL A 56 16.60 -24.56 11.66
N ARG A 57 15.60 -23.79 12.08
CA ARG A 57 14.33 -24.37 12.53
C ARG A 57 13.49 -24.72 11.31
N ALA A 58 13.41 -26.00 10.99
CA ALA A 58 12.54 -26.50 9.92
C ALA A 58 11.05 -26.30 10.25
N VAL A 59 10.30 -25.78 9.29
CA VAL A 59 8.85 -25.55 9.39
C VAL A 59 8.17 -26.21 8.20
N THR A 60 7.26 -27.14 8.49
CA THR A 60 6.44 -27.77 7.45
C THR A 60 5.46 -26.76 6.86
N VAL A 61 5.60 -26.46 5.58
CA VAL A 61 4.76 -25.50 4.85
C VAL A 61 4.13 -26.15 3.62
N ARG A 62 2.95 -25.68 3.22
CA ARG A 62 2.25 -26.09 2.00
C ARG A 62 1.90 -24.86 1.17
N TRP A 63 1.91 -25.01 -0.15
CA TRP A 63 1.42 -23.97 -1.04
C TRP A 63 -0.12 -23.85 -0.95
N PRO A 64 -0.69 -22.63 -0.95
CA PRO A 64 -0.04 -21.34 -0.76
C PRO A 64 0.37 -21.13 0.71
N VAL A 65 1.58 -20.62 0.93
CA VAL A 65 2.06 -20.32 2.29
C VAL A 65 1.35 -19.07 2.82
N THR A 66 0.64 -19.22 3.93
CA THR A 66 -0.12 -18.14 4.58
C THR A 66 0.33 -17.84 6.01
N THR A 67 1.24 -18.64 6.56
CA THR A 67 1.74 -18.51 7.93
C THR A 67 2.93 -17.56 8.01
N THR A 68 3.00 -16.75 9.07
CA THR A 68 4.14 -15.88 9.41
C THR A 68 5.20 -16.58 10.26
N ALA A 69 4.98 -17.87 10.58
CA ALA A 69 5.91 -18.68 11.36
C ALA A 69 7.17 -19.11 10.60
N VAL A 70 7.30 -18.70 9.33
CA VAL A 70 8.42 -19.03 8.45
C VAL A 70 9.06 -17.75 7.94
N ASP A 71 10.39 -17.69 8.00
CA ASP A 71 11.16 -16.54 7.50
C ASP A 71 11.32 -16.67 5.98
N VAL A 72 11.75 -17.85 5.54
CA VAL A 72 12.11 -18.14 4.15
C VAL A 72 11.41 -19.40 3.67
N VAL A 73 10.92 -19.38 2.45
CA VAL A 73 10.28 -20.53 1.79
C VAL A 73 11.05 -20.87 0.52
N LEU A 74 11.53 -22.11 0.44
CA LEU A 74 12.05 -22.68 -0.79
C LEU A 74 10.88 -23.26 -1.59
N LEU A 75 10.52 -22.59 -2.68
CA LEU A 75 9.51 -23.08 -3.62
C LEU A 75 10.22 -23.88 -4.72
N LEU A 76 10.07 -25.20 -4.68
CA LEU A 76 10.63 -26.09 -5.70
C LEU A 76 9.75 -26.07 -6.95
N HIS A 77 10.30 -25.55 -8.06
CA HIS A 77 9.60 -25.48 -9.35
C HIS A 77 10.61 -25.49 -10.51
N PRO A 78 10.47 -26.37 -11.52
CA PRO A 78 11.49 -26.60 -12.55
C PRO A 78 11.55 -25.53 -13.66
N GLY A 79 10.62 -24.56 -13.68
CA GLY A 79 10.50 -23.61 -14.78
C GLY A 79 10.08 -22.21 -14.33
N PRO A 80 9.65 -21.34 -15.26
CA PRO A 80 9.09 -20.06 -14.89
C PRO A 80 7.78 -20.29 -14.12
N LEU A 81 7.56 -19.52 -13.07
CA LEU A 81 6.36 -19.64 -12.26
C LEU A 81 5.14 -19.09 -13.01
N PRO A 82 3.96 -19.72 -12.89
CA PRO A 82 2.72 -19.11 -13.36
C PRO A 82 2.51 -17.71 -12.75
N ALA A 83 1.89 -16.80 -13.51
CA ALA A 83 1.67 -15.42 -13.08
C ALA A 83 0.92 -15.30 -11.74
N ALA A 84 -0.07 -16.16 -11.51
CA ALA A 84 -0.81 -16.22 -10.25
C ALA A 84 0.09 -16.59 -9.06
N VAL A 85 1.06 -17.49 -9.27
CA VAL A 85 2.03 -17.88 -8.26
C VAL A 85 2.97 -16.72 -7.97
N ARG A 86 3.57 -16.10 -8.99
CA ARG A 86 4.45 -14.92 -8.80
C ARG A 86 3.75 -13.77 -8.09
N ALA A 87 2.52 -13.45 -8.48
CA ALA A 87 1.73 -12.40 -7.84
C ALA A 87 1.52 -12.71 -6.34
N ARG A 88 1.31 -13.99 -5.99
CA ARG A 88 1.19 -14.43 -4.60
C ARG A 88 2.50 -14.29 -3.84
N LEU A 89 3.63 -14.67 -4.44
CA LEU A 89 4.97 -14.51 -3.84
C LEU A 89 5.27 -13.03 -3.56
N ALA A 90 4.99 -12.15 -4.52
CA ALA A 90 5.20 -10.71 -4.40
C ALA A 90 4.33 -10.06 -3.31
N ALA A 91 3.13 -10.59 -3.08
CA ALA A 91 2.20 -10.09 -2.08
C ALA A 91 2.52 -10.56 -0.65
N GLY A 92 3.22 -11.69 -0.50
CA GLY A 92 3.53 -12.29 0.79
C GLY A 92 4.65 -11.55 1.54
N PRO A 93 4.62 -11.49 2.89
CA PRO A 93 5.72 -10.91 3.66
C PRO A 93 6.94 -11.83 3.75
N GLN A 94 6.77 -13.14 3.50
CA GLN A 94 7.84 -14.12 3.53
C GLN A 94 8.80 -13.93 2.36
N HIS A 95 10.06 -14.35 2.54
CA HIS A 95 11.01 -14.38 1.43
C HIS A 95 10.92 -15.73 0.70
N PHE A 96 10.61 -15.69 -0.59
CA PHE A 96 10.55 -16.89 -1.41
C PHE A 96 11.81 -17.00 -2.26
N LEU A 97 12.44 -18.16 -2.22
CA LEU A 97 13.48 -18.56 -3.17
C LEU A 97 12.90 -19.65 -4.06
N VAL A 98 12.86 -19.38 -5.35
CA VAL A 98 12.35 -20.32 -6.35
C VAL A 98 13.53 -21.09 -6.89
N VAL A 99 13.56 -22.39 -6.65
CA VAL A 99 14.69 -23.26 -7.00
C VAL A 99 14.19 -24.49 -7.77
N PRO A 100 14.94 -25.01 -8.75
CA PRO A 100 14.52 -26.20 -9.49
C PRO A 100 14.60 -27.48 -8.62
N ALA A 101 15.50 -27.50 -7.64
CA ALA A 101 15.70 -28.58 -6.68
C ALA A 101 16.25 -28.01 -5.36
N LEU A 102 16.20 -28.80 -4.28
CA LEU A 102 16.82 -28.41 -3.02
C LEU A 102 18.35 -28.27 -3.20
N PRO A 103 18.95 -27.13 -2.82
CA PRO A 103 20.39 -27.01 -2.82
C PRO A 103 21.00 -27.93 -1.75
N ALA A 104 22.28 -28.28 -1.89
CA ALA A 104 23.00 -29.05 -0.88
C ALA A 104 23.32 -28.19 0.35
N GLU A 105 23.63 -26.91 0.13
CA GLU A 105 23.99 -25.95 1.15
C GLU A 105 22.83 -24.97 1.43
N LEU A 106 22.83 -24.42 2.64
CA LEU A 106 21.85 -23.42 3.04
C LEU A 106 22.03 -22.15 2.18
N PRO A 107 20.99 -21.71 1.43
CA PRO A 107 21.12 -20.51 0.61
C PRO A 107 21.35 -19.27 1.48
N GLU A 108 22.14 -18.34 0.95
CA GLU A 108 22.33 -17.04 1.57
C GLU A 108 21.03 -16.23 1.52
N VAL A 109 20.63 -15.67 2.66
CA VAL A 109 19.37 -14.92 2.78
C VAL A 109 19.64 -13.63 3.55
N PRO A 110 19.08 -12.48 3.10
CA PRO A 110 19.09 -11.23 3.86
C PRO A 110 18.13 -11.30 5.05
N LEU A 111 18.43 -12.16 6.04
CA LEU A 111 17.51 -12.55 7.11
C LEU A 111 16.99 -11.35 7.93
N LEU A 112 17.84 -10.35 8.18
CA LEU A 112 17.45 -9.14 8.90
C LEU A 112 16.38 -8.34 8.15
N ASP A 113 16.50 -8.21 6.83
CA ASP A 113 15.50 -7.51 6.00
C ASP A 113 14.18 -8.28 5.97
N VAL A 114 14.27 -9.61 5.83
CA VAL A 114 13.10 -10.50 5.84
C VAL A 114 12.35 -10.37 7.17
N ARG A 115 13.06 -10.44 8.29
CA ARG A 115 12.47 -10.35 9.63
C ARG A 115 11.94 -8.97 9.95
N THR A 116 12.55 -7.91 9.43
CA THR A 116 12.02 -6.55 9.53
C THR A 116 10.68 -6.42 8.78
N ARG A 117 10.55 -7.00 7.58
CA ARG A 117 9.27 -7.04 6.86
C ARG A 117 8.21 -7.87 7.59
N LEU A 118 8.59 -9.01 8.16
CA LEU A 118 7.69 -9.86 8.95
C LEU A 118 7.21 -9.13 10.21
N LEU A 119 8.12 -8.46 10.93
CA LEU A 119 7.76 -7.64 12.09
C LEU A 119 6.78 -6.54 11.72
N ALA A 120 7.01 -5.82 10.61
CA ALA A 120 6.08 -4.82 10.11
C ALA A 120 4.70 -5.45 9.85
N GLY A 121 4.65 -6.60 9.17
CA GLY A 121 3.41 -7.35 8.93
C GLY A 121 2.66 -7.73 10.21
N GLU A 122 3.38 -8.23 11.22
CA GLU A 122 2.81 -8.59 12.52
C GLU A 122 2.33 -7.38 13.32
N LEU A 123 3.05 -6.26 13.30
CA LEU A 123 2.60 -5.01 13.92
C LEU A 123 1.32 -4.49 13.26
N HIS A 124 1.23 -4.54 11.91
CA HIS A 124 -0.01 -4.22 11.19
C HIS A 124 -1.16 -5.16 11.59
N ALA A 125 -0.89 -6.45 11.76
CA ALA A 125 -1.89 -7.43 12.18
C ALA A 125 -2.34 -7.22 13.65
N LEU A 126 -1.40 -6.92 14.56
CA LEU A 126 -1.68 -6.59 15.95
C LEU A 126 -2.49 -5.30 16.08
N ALA A 127 -2.16 -4.26 15.31
CA ALA A 127 -2.93 -3.03 15.26
C ALA A 127 -4.40 -3.28 14.86
N ALA A 128 -4.64 -4.20 13.92
CA ALA A 128 -5.99 -4.57 13.53
C ALA A 128 -6.75 -5.35 14.60
N ARG A 129 -6.06 -6.16 15.41
CA ARG A 129 -6.65 -6.91 16.54
C ARG A 129 -6.86 -6.05 17.78
N HIS A 130 -6.05 -5.01 17.97
CA HIS A 130 -6.05 -4.14 19.15
C HIS A 130 -6.18 -2.66 18.76
N PRO A 131 -7.39 -2.19 18.38
CA PRO A 131 -7.60 -0.82 17.89
C PRO A 131 -7.15 0.28 18.86
N SER A 132 -7.23 0.04 20.18
CA SER A 132 -6.85 1.01 21.21
C SER A 132 -5.37 1.41 21.16
N VAL A 133 -4.49 0.54 20.64
CA VAL A 133 -3.05 0.78 20.53
C VAL A 133 -2.57 0.82 19.07
N ALA A 134 -3.49 0.75 18.11
CA ALA A 134 -3.17 0.63 16.68
C ALA A 134 -2.27 1.76 16.18
N ARG A 135 -2.53 3.01 16.62
CA ARG A 135 -1.73 4.17 16.20
C ARG A 135 -0.27 4.06 16.60
N GLU A 136 0.02 3.58 17.82
CA GLU A 136 1.39 3.41 18.30
C GLU A 136 2.12 2.30 17.54
N LEU A 137 1.44 1.15 17.34
CA LEU A 137 1.99 0.02 16.60
C LEU A 137 2.27 0.37 15.13
N LEU A 138 1.35 1.09 14.47
CA LEU A 138 1.50 1.51 13.08
C LEU A 138 2.60 2.57 12.91
N ALA A 139 2.83 3.42 13.91
CA ALA A 139 3.94 4.36 13.92
C ALA A 139 5.32 3.69 14.02
N ILE A 140 5.38 2.46 14.54
CA ILE A 140 6.59 1.63 14.56
C ILE A 140 6.72 0.87 13.24
N ALA A 141 5.64 0.21 12.80
CA ALA A 141 5.63 -0.61 11.59
C ALA A 141 5.93 0.20 10.32
N GLY A 142 5.57 1.49 10.33
CA GLY A 142 5.67 2.34 9.16
C GLY A 142 4.78 1.86 8.02
N ARG A 143 5.15 2.24 6.80
CA ARG A 143 4.38 1.89 5.60
C ARG A 143 4.54 0.40 5.29
N PRO A 144 3.47 -0.30 4.86
CA PRO A 144 3.60 -1.69 4.43
C PRO A 144 4.61 -1.78 3.28
N VAL A 145 5.69 -2.52 3.51
CA VAL A 145 6.69 -2.80 2.47
C VAL A 145 6.15 -3.91 1.60
N VAL A 146 5.78 -3.59 0.38
CA VAL A 146 5.53 -4.60 -0.66
C VAL A 146 6.87 -4.84 -1.35
N ALA A 147 7.29 -6.10 -1.46
CA ALA A 147 8.48 -6.42 -2.25
C ALA A 147 8.24 -5.97 -3.69
N GLY A 148 9.02 -5.00 -4.16
CA GLY A 148 8.87 -4.43 -5.48
C GLY A 148 9.44 -5.35 -6.55
N THR A 149 8.68 -6.34 -6.98
CA THR A 149 8.97 -7.04 -8.24
C THR A 149 8.47 -6.20 -9.41
N ARG A 150 9.33 -6.05 -10.43
CA ARG A 150 8.92 -5.42 -11.70
C ARG A 150 7.96 -6.36 -12.42
N PRO A 151 6.76 -5.89 -12.82
CA PRO A 151 5.84 -6.72 -13.59
C PRO A 151 6.44 -7.11 -14.94
N ARG A 152 6.33 -8.38 -15.31
CA ARG A 152 6.76 -8.90 -16.61
C ARG A 152 5.63 -8.75 -17.62
N VAL A 153 5.88 -8.03 -18.71
CA VAL A 153 4.88 -7.74 -19.74
C VAL A 153 5.38 -8.26 -21.08
N ALA A 154 4.57 -9.09 -21.74
CA ALA A 154 4.83 -9.43 -23.14
C ALA A 154 4.20 -8.37 -24.03
N VAL A 155 4.97 -7.89 -25.02
CA VAL A 155 4.45 -7.05 -26.10
C VAL A 155 4.27 -7.93 -27.32
N ILE A 156 3.06 -7.96 -27.86
CA ILE A 156 2.72 -8.75 -29.05
C ILE A 156 2.10 -7.85 -30.12
N GLY A 157 2.32 -8.19 -31.38
CA GLY A 157 1.77 -7.47 -32.53
C GLY A 157 2.52 -7.88 -33.81
N PRO A 158 1.92 -7.68 -34.98
CA PRO A 158 2.59 -7.93 -36.26
C PRO A 158 3.78 -6.98 -36.49
N ASP A 159 3.71 -5.77 -35.96
CA ASP A 159 4.82 -4.80 -35.89
C ASP A 159 4.61 -3.90 -34.65
N PRO A 160 5.02 -4.34 -33.45
CA PRO A 160 4.68 -3.66 -32.21
C PRO A 160 5.47 -2.35 -31.98
N GLY A 161 6.51 -2.08 -32.80
CA GLY A 161 7.43 -0.97 -32.59
C GLY A 161 8.14 -1.00 -31.22
N ASP A 162 8.86 0.08 -30.90
CA ASP A 162 9.42 0.29 -29.56
C ASP A 162 8.35 0.86 -28.62
N VAL A 163 7.96 0.07 -27.62
CA VAL A 163 7.03 0.49 -26.58
C VAL A 163 7.78 0.72 -25.27
N ASP A 164 7.68 1.93 -24.73
CA ASP A 164 8.22 2.24 -23.41
C ASP A 164 7.21 1.91 -22.30
N LEU A 165 7.62 1.04 -21.36
CA LEU A 165 6.85 0.62 -20.19
C LEU A 165 7.69 0.85 -18.91
N PRO A 166 7.82 2.10 -18.43
CA PRO A 166 8.70 2.43 -17.31
C PRO A 166 8.26 1.74 -16.02
N GLY A 167 9.20 1.00 -15.42
CA GLY A 167 9.02 0.22 -14.21
C GLY A 167 8.53 -1.21 -14.43
N MET A 168 8.44 -1.67 -15.68
CA MET A 168 8.08 -3.03 -16.08
C MET A 168 9.25 -3.69 -16.81
N GLU A 169 9.26 -5.02 -16.84
CA GLU A 169 10.21 -5.82 -17.60
C GLU A 169 9.53 -6.32 -18.87
N ILE A 170 10.03 -5.93 -20.04
CA ILE A 170 9.51 -6.40 -21.33
C ILE A 170 10.17 -7.74 -21.65
N VAL A 171 9.37 -8.78 -21.83
CA VAL A 171 9.85 -10.14 -22.12
C VAL A 171 9.27 -10.66 -23.41
N ALA A 172 10.15 -11.12 -24.31
CA ALA A 172 9.77 -11.75 -25.57
C ALA A 172 9.47 -13.24 -25.35
N ALA A 173 8.38 -13.72 -25.95
CA ALA A 173 8.05 -15.15 -26.08
C ALA A 173 7.91 -15.97 -24.77
N ASP A 174 7.70 -15.34 -23.62
CA ASP A 174 7.45 -16.04 -22.35
C ASP A 174 5.93 -16.29 -22.14
N PRO A 175 5.47 -17.54 -21.97
CA PRO A 175 4.06 -17.85 -21.70
C PRO A 175 3.61 -17.46 -20.29
N HIS A 176 4.53 -17.11 -19.40
CA HIS A 176 4.27 -16.75 -18.01
C HIS A 176 4.58 -15.27 -17.80
N VAL A 177 3.72 -14.40 -18.31
CA VAL A 177 3.78 -12.94 -18.09
C VAL A 177 2.67 -12.45 -17.17
N ASP A 178 2.89 -11.31 -16.51
CA ASP A 178 1.92 -10.71 -15.59
C ASP A 178 0.82 -9.95 -16.34
N ALA A 179 1.08 -9.50 -17.57
CA ALA A 179 0.13 -8.93 -18.51
C ALA A 179 0.66 -9.05 -19.95
N VAL A 180 -0.22 -8.95 -20.94
CA VAL A 180 0.15 -8.85 -22.35
C VAL A 180 -0.34 -7.52 -22.89
N LEU A 181 0.55 -6.76 -23.53
CA LEU A 181 0.19 -5.59 -24.33
C LEU A 181 0.18 -5.98 -25.81
N ALA A 182 -1.00 -6.03 -26.39
CA ALA A 182 -1.21 -6.23 -27.81
C ALA A 182 -1.25 -4.89 -28.54
N VAL A 183 -0.25 -4.65 -29.38
CA VAL A 183 -0.10 -3.44 -30.19
C VAL A 183 -0.63 -3.74 -31.59
N ALA A 184 -1.77 -3.15 -31.92
CA ALA A 184 -2.39 -3.30 -33.22
C ALA A 184 -1.67 -2.47 -34.29
N PRO A 185 -1.63 -2.94 -35.55
CA PRO A 185 -1.20 -2.11 -36.67
C PRO A 185 -2.21 -0.97 -36.92
N ALA A 186 -1.85 0.01 -37.75
CA ALA A 186 -2.69 1.20 -38.00
C ALA A 186 -4.12 0.88 -38.48
N GLY A 187 -4.32 -0.25 -39.18
CA GLY A 187 -5.62 -0.73 -39.64
C GLY A 187 -6.44 -1.48 -38.59
N GLY A 188 -5.93 -1.66 -37.37
CA GLY A 188 -6.56 -2.47 -36.32
C GLY A 188 -6.27 -3.98 -36.46
N TRP A 189 -6.97 -4.78 -35.65
CA TRP A 189 -6.82 -6.24 -35.68
C TRP A 189 -7.53 -6.86 -36.87
N THR A 190 -6.87 -7.84 -37.48
CA THR A 190 -7.45 -8.67 -38.54
C THR A 190 -7.91 -10.00 -37.97
N THR A 191 -8.76 -10.73 -38.72
CA THR A 191 -9.22 -12.06 -38.33
C THR A 191 -8.07 -13.07 -38.18
N ALA A 192 -6.94 -12.85 -38.85
CA ALA A 192 -5.73 -13.66 -38.69
C ALA A 192 -5.06 -13.48 -37.31
N ASP A 193 -5.27 -12.35 -36.65
CA ASP A 193 -4.68 -12.03 -35.34
C ASP A 193 -5.50 -12.60 -34.17
N HIS A 194 -6.79 -12.90 -34.39
CA HIS A 194 -7.70 -13.34 -33.34
C HIS A 194 -7.21 -14.57 -32.54
N PRO A 195 -6.64 -15.63 -33.16
CA PRO A 195 -6.12 -16.78 -32.42
C PRO A 195 -5.02 -16.39 -31.43
N THR A 196 -4.09 -15.52 -31.85
CA THR A 196 -2.99 -15.02 -31.00
C THR A 196 -3.52 -14.18 -29.85
N LEU A 197 -4.52 -13.33 -30.09
CA LEU A 197 -5.17 -12.52 -29.05
C LEU A 197 -5.92 -13.40 -28.04
N ARG A 198 -6.65 -14.44 -28.48
CA ARG A 198 -7.32 -15.40 -27.59
C ARG A 198 -6.33 -16.15 -26.72
N ASP A 199 -5.25 -16.65 -27.32
CA ASP A 199 -4.21 -17.39 -26.61
C ASP A 199 -3.48 -16.50 -25.59
N ALA A 200 -3.19 -15.24 -25.95
CA ALA A 200 -2.65 -14.26 -25.03
C ALA A 200 -3.59 -13.95 -23.85
N ALA A 201 -4.88 -13.73 -24.14
CA ALA A 201 -5.90 -13.50 -23.12
C ALA A 201 -6.04 -14.70 -22.17
N HIS A 202 -6.02 -15.92 -22.71
CA HIS A 202 -6.13 -17.15 -21.93
C HIS A 202 -4.92 -17.38 -21.03
N ARG A 203 -3.69 -17.20 -21.55
CA ARG A 203 -2.46 -17.46 -20.79
C ARG A 203 -2.16 -16.40 -19.73
N ALA A 204 -2.28 -15.12 -20.07
CA ALA A 204 -1.94 -14.05 -19.16
C ALA A 204 -3.11 -13.64 -18.24
N GLY A 205 -4.35 -13.86 -18.68
CA GLY A 205 -5.56 -13.39 -17.97
C GLY A 205 -5.73 -11.87 -17.94
N ARG A 206 -4.74 -11.10 -18.43
CA ARG A 206 -4.70 -9.64 -18.48
C ARG A 206 -4.17 -9.18 -19.82
N LEU A 207 -5.01 -9.27 -20.84
CA LEU A 207 -4.74 -8.69 -22.16
C LEU A 207 -5.10 -7.20 -22.16
N VAL A 208 -4.16 -6.36 -22.60
CA VAL A 208 -4.37 -4.95 -22.89
C VAL A 208 -4.16 -4.74 -24.38
N SER A 209 -5.08 -4.06 -25.06
CA SER A 209 -4.99 -3.86 -26.50
C SER A 209 -5.06 -2.40 -26.90
N THR A 210 -4.22 -1.97 -27.84
CA THR A 210 -4.23 -0.60 -28.36
C THR A 210 -5.37 -0.33 -29.36
N ALA A 211 -6.08 -1.37 -29.82
CA ALA A 211 -7.25 -1.29 -30.69
C ALA A 211 -8.42 -2.12 -30.15
N PRO A 212 -9.65 -1.91 -30.65
CA PRO A 212 -10.82 -2.68 -30.22
C PRO A 212 -10.61 -4.18 -30.38
N LEU A 213 -10.80 -4.93 -29.29
CA LEU A 213 -10.69 -6.39 -29.31
C LEU A 213 -11.90 -7.06 -29.97
N PRO A 214 -11.73 -8.25 -30.56
CA PRO A 214 -12.85 -9.09 -30.99
C PRO A 214 -13.80 -9.39 -29.82
N ALA A 215 -15.10 -9.52 -30.08
CA ALA A 215 -16.13 -9.66 -29.05
C ALA A 215 -15.94 -10.90 -28.14
N ASP A 216 -15.27 -11.93 -28.64
CA ASP A 216 -14.97 -13.18 -27.97
C ASP A 216 -13.64 -13.17 -27.19
N VAL A 217 -12.87 -12.09 -27.24
CA VAL A 217 -11.56 -11.97 -26.56
C VAL A 217 -11.69 -11.08 -25.32
N PRO A 218 -11.54 -11.64 -24.10
CA PRO A 218 -11.55 -10.81 -22.90
C PRO A 218 -10.26 -9.99 -22.80
N GLY A 219 -10.41 -8.69 -22.50
CA GLY A 219 -9.26 -7.79 -22.31
C GLY A 219 -9.66 -6.35 -22.05
N THR A 220 -8.67 -5.50 -21.81
CA THR A 220 -8.83 -4.06 -21.62
C THR A 220 -8.35 -3.32 -22.86
N VAL A 221 -9.18 -2.45 -23.44
CA VAL A 221 -8.78 -1.61 -24.57
C VAL A 221 -8.23 -0.28 -24.07
N VAL A 222 -7.09 0.16 -24.60
CA VAL A 222 -6.50 1.47 -24.32
C VAL A 222 -7.44 2.55 -24.84
N ARG A 223 -7.77 3.53 -23.99
CA ARG A 223 -8.68 4.62 -24.38
C ARG A 223 -7.96 5.63 -25.28
N PRO A 224 -8.68 6.31 -26.20
CA PRO A 224 -8.10 7.42 -26.95
C PRO A 224 -7.46 8.46 -26.03
N GLY A 225 -6.20 8.83 -26.30
CA GLY A 225 -5.43 9.78 -25.50
C GLY A 225 -4.85 9.23 -24.18
N GLN A 226 -5.10 7.96 -23.84
CA GLN A 226 -4.49 7.31 -22.69
C GLN A 226 -3.13 6.69 -23.08
N PRO A 227 -2.04 6.96 -22.33
CA PRO A 227 -0.78 6.26 -22.52
C PRO A 227 -0.94 4.74 -22.31
N PRO A 228 -0.38 3.87 -23.17
CA PRO A 228 -0.46 2.41 -23.02
C PRO A 228 0.03 1.92 -21.64
N VAL A 229 1.08 2.55 -21.10
CA VAL A 229 1.61 2.24 -19.76
C VAL A 229 0.55 2.36 -18.67
N ASP A 230 -0.36 3.34 -18.74
CA ASP A 230 -1.39 3.53 -17.72
C ASP A 230 -2.48 2.46 -17.81
N ALA A 231 -2.78 2.00 -19.03
CA ALA A 231 -3.71 0.90 -19.25
C ALA A 231 -3.12 -0.43 -18.73
N VAL A 232 -1.83 -0.68 -18.97
CA VAL A 232 -1.13 -1.85 -18.42
C VAL A 232 -1.05 -1.79 -16.90
N ARG A 233 -0.70 -0.64 -16.31
CA ARG A 233 -0.72 -0.43 -14.86
C ARG A 233 -2.10 -0.72 -14.28
N HIS A 234 -3.16 -0.26 -14.94
CA HIS A 234 -4.52 -0.55 -14.51
C HIS A 234 -4.83 -2.06 -14.59
N ALA A 235 -4.51 -2.72 -15.70
CA ALA A 235 -4.77 -4.16 -15.87
C ALA A 235 -4.04 -5.00 -14.81
N LEU A 236 -2.81 -4.62 -14.44
CA LEU A 236 -2.04 -5.28 -13.37
C LEU A 236 -2.70 -5.18 -11.99
N THR A 237 -3.58 -4.19 -11.76
CA THR A 237 -4.38 -4.11 -10.52
C THR A 237 -5.57 -5.07 -10.48
N LEU A 238 -5.98 -5.60 -11.63
CA LEU A 238 -7.08 -6.56 -11.75
C LEU A 238 -6.56 -7.99 -11.53
N PRO A 239 -7.36 -8.94 -11.03
CA PRO A 239 -6.94 -10.34 -10.99
C PRO A 239 -6.79 -10.91 -12.41
N ALA A 240 -5.80 -11.80 -12.61
CA ALA A 240 -5.58 -12.47 -13.90
C ALA A 240 -6.67 -13.49 -14.21
N ALA A 241 -7.09 -14.25 -13.21
CA ALA A 241 -8.28 -15.08 -13.30
C ALA A 241 -9.12 -14.83 -12.05
N LEU A 242 -10.43 -14.75 -12.24
CA LEU A 242 -11.35 -14.74 -11.12
C LEU A 242 -11.33 -16.13 -10.47
N PRO A 243 -11.05 -16.24 -9.16
CA PRO A 243 -11.31 -17.49 -8.47
C PRO A 243 -12.81 -17.81 -8.58
N PRO A 244 -13.21 -19.08 -8.45
CA PRO A 244 -14.63 -19.41 -8.42
C PRO A 244 -15.31 -18.65 -7.29
N PRO A 245 -16.51 -18.10 -7.53
CA PRO A 245 -17.16 -17.25 -6.58
C PRO A 245 -17.53 -17.98 -5.30
N ARG A 246 -17.20 -17.34 -4.19
CA ARG A 246 -17.55 -17.81 -2.84
C ARG A 246 -18.17 -16.63 -2.11
N PRO A 247 -19.49 -16.42 -2.20
CA PRO A 247 -20.14 -15.18 -1.78
C PRO A 247 -19.77 -14.73 -0.37
N GLY A 248 -19.88 -15.65 0.61
CA GLY A 248 -19.52 -15.36 2.00
C GLY A 248 -18.03 -15.13 2.25
N ALA A 249 -17.12 -15.67 1.43
CA ALA A 249 -15.68 -15.41 1.56
C ALA A 249 -15.31 -14.05 0.96
N TRP A 250 -15.90 -13.70 -0.17
CA TRP A 250 -15.63 -12.44 -0.88
C TRP A 250 -16.22 -11.24 -0.13
N LEU A 251 -17.41 -11.39 0.47
CA LEU A 251 -17.97 -10.37 1.37
C LEU A 251 -17.06 -10.12 2.57
N ARG A 252 -16.62 -11.18 3.26
CA ARG A 252 -15.68 -11.06 4.39
C ARG A 252 -14.35 -10.42 3.97
N ALA A 253 -13.86 -10.73 2.77
CA ALA A 253 -12.66 -10.10 2.23
C ALA A 253 -12.86 -8.61 1.96
N ALA A 254 -13.98 -8.21 1.36
CA ALA A 254 -14.33 -6.81 1.12
C ALA A 254 -14.45 -6.02 2.43
N GLU A 255 -15.15 -6.57 3.43
CA GLU A 255 -15.23 -5.99 4.77
C GLU A 255 -13.86 -5.86 5.44
N GLN A 256 -13.00 -6.87 5.29
CA GLN A 256 -11.67 -6.84 5.86
C GLN A 256 -10.79 -5.76 5.23
N LEU A 257 -10.91 -5.54 3.91
CA LEU A 257 -10.22 -4.45 3.21
C LEU A 257 -10.71 -3.08 3.69
N GLU A 258 -12.02 -2.92 3.90
CA GLU A 258 -12.59 -1.69 4.45
C GLU A 258 -12.15 -1.44 5.89
N ARG A 259 -12.22 -2.46 6.77
CA ARG A 259 -11.73 -2.37 8.15
C ARG A 259 -10.27 -1.97 8.20
N ARG A 260 -9.41 -2.63 7.40
CA ARG A 260 -7.99 -2.32 7.31
C ARG A 260 -7.74 -0.89 6.87
N ARG A 261 -8.48 -0.41 5.86
CA ARG A 261 -8.37 0.98 5.37
C ARG A 261 -8.75 1.99 6.45
N ARG A 262 -9.84 1.76 7.18
CA ARG A 262 -10.27 2.64 8.29
C ARG A 262 -9.19 2.76 9.35
N LEU A 263 -8.64 1.63 9.79
CA LEU A 263 -7.54 1.61 10.77
C LEU A 263 -6.31 2.39 10.30
N LEU A 264 -5.93 2.26 9.03
CA LEU A 264 -4.81 3.03 8.47
C LEU A 264 -5.10 4.53 8.40
N ILE A 265 -6.34 4.93 8.09
CA ILE A 265 -6.74 6.34 8.06
C ILE A 265 -6.76 6.91 9.49
N ASP A 266 -7.33 6.18 10.44
CA ASP A 266 -7.45 6.62 11.85
C ASP A 266 -6.08 6.75 12.54
N ALA A 267 -5.13 5.90 12.15
CA ALA A 267 -3.77 5.93 12.65
C ALA A 267 -2.84 6.89 11.90
N ALA A 268 -3.20 7.32 10.69
CA ALA A 268 -2.34 8.16 9.86
C ALA A 268 -2.11 9.53 10.49
N SER A 269 -0.86 10.00 10.44
CA SER A 269 -0.57 11.37 10.79
C SER A 269 -1.08 12.33 9.71
N HIS A 270 -1.31 13.58 10.09
CA HIS A 270 -1.76 14.64 9.19
C HIS A 270 -0.86 14.85 7.96
N ALA A 271 0.44 14.55 8.08
CA ALA A 271 1.40 14.65 6.98
C ALA A 271 1.28 13.48 5.98
N GLU A 272 0.70 12.35 6.41
CA GLU A 272 0.62 11.13 5.61
C GLU A 272 -0.67 11.02 4.80
N LEU A 273 -1.72 11.76 5.17
CA LEU A 273 -3.02 11.73 4.49
C LEU A 273 -2.92 11.96 2.96
N PRO A 274 -2.11 12.92 2.44
CA PRO A 274 -2.00 13.10 0.99
C PRO A 274 -1.31 11.93 0.28
N ALA A 275 -0.36 11.26 0.94
CA ALA A 275 0.27 10.06 0.40
C ALA A 275 -0.71 8.87 0.41
N LEU A 276 -1.49 8.75 1.48
CA LEU A 276 -2.54 7.73 1.62
C LEU A 276 -3.64 7.91 0.57
N ALA A 277 -4.08 9.15 0.31
CA ALA A 277 -5.04 9.48 -0.73
C ALA A 277 -4.55 9.00 -2.11
N ARG A 278 -3.32 9.35 -2.48
CA ARG A 278 -2.71 8.95 -3.77
C ARG A 278 -2.63 7.44 -3.93
N ARG A 279 -2.27 6.70 -2.87
CA ARG A 279 -2.22 5.23 -2.90
C ARG A 279 -3.57 4.61 -3.23
N HIS A 280 -4.65 5.23 -2.76
CA HIS A 280 -6.01 4.80 -3.05
C HIS A 280 -6.57 5.39 -4.35
N GLY A 281 -5.72 5.97 -5.21
CA GLY A 281 -6.13 6.54 -6.50
C GLY A 281 -6.91 7.84 -6.37
N LEU A 282 -6.83 8.53 -5.23
CA LEU A 282 -7.55 9.78 -4.97
C LEU A 282 -6.62 10.99 -5.11
N VAL A 283 -7.14 12.05 -5.73
CA VAL A 283 -6.48 13.35 -5.75
C VAL A 283 -6.55 13.95 -4.34
N PRO A 284 -5.41 14.27 -3.69
CA PRO A 284 -5.41 14.82 -2.34
C PRO A 284 -6.13 16.17 -2.31
N ALA A 285 -6.92 16.43 -1.27
CA ALA A 285 -7.55 17.74 -1.13
C ALA A 285 -6.49 18.84 -0.98
N ARG A 286 -6.73 20.00 -1.60
CA ARG A 286 -5.87 21.16 -1.41
C ARG A 286 -5.94 21.63 0.05
N PRO A 287 -4.80 21.99 0.68
CA PRO A 287 -4.80 22.55 2.02
C PRO A 287 -5.58 23.88 2.04
N PRO A 288 -6.12 24.29 3.20
CA PRO A 288 -6.93 25.50 3.29
C PRO A 288 -6.08 26.73 2.98
N ALA A 289 -6.63 27.65 2.21
CA ALA A 289 -5.99 28.93 1.96
C ALA A 289 -6.01 29.74 3.27
N MET A 290 -4.85 30.25 3.69
CA MET A 290 -4.72 30.93 4.99
C MET A 290 -5.02 32.43 4.91
N TRP A 291 -5.43 32.94 3.75
CA TRP A 291 -5.64 34.38 3.52
C TRP A 291 -6.78 34.91 4.41
N GLU A 292 -7.88 34.15 4.56
CA GLU A 292 -9.02 34.54 5.40
C GLU A 292 -8.59 34.66 6.87
N VAL A 293 -7.81 33.70 7.34
CA VAL A 293 -7.27 33.69 8.72
C VAL A 293 -6.29 34.85 8.92
N LEU A 294 -5.47 35.16 7.92
CA LEU A 294 -4.55 36.29 7.96
C LEU A 294 -5.30 37.62 8.00
N ALA A 295 -6.31 37.80 7.14
CA ALA A 295 -7.13 39.01 7.10
C ALA A 295 -7.83 39.26 8.44
N GLN A 296 -8.40 38.21 9.05
CA GLN A 296 -9.01 38.30 10.38
C GLN A 296 -8.00 38.62 11.48
N ALA A 297 -6.79 38.05 11.41
CA ALA A 297 -5.72 38.36 12.36
C ALA A 297 -5.25 39.81 12.25
N LEU A 298 -5.08 40.33 11.04
CA LEU A 298 -4.71 41.72 10.78
C LEU A 298 -5.82 42.69 11.24
N PHE A 299 -7.08 42.35 10.98
CA PHE A 299 -8.23 43.14 11.43
C PHE A 299 -8.27 43.25 12.95
N LEU A 300 -8.13 42.13 13.67
CA LEU A 300 -8.10 42.14 15.14
C LEU A 300 -6.85 42.82 15.70
N ALA A 301 -5.71 42.70 15.03
CA ALA A 301 -4.50 43.43 15.41
C ALA A 301 -4.73 44.94 15.33
N ALA A 302 -5.30 45.43 14.22
CA ALA A 302 -5.60 46.84 14.02
C ALA A 302 -6.65 47.34 15.03
N ALA A 303 -7.73 46.58 15.24
CA ALA A 303 -8.78 46.94 16.19
C ALA A 303 -8.23 47.03 17.63
N ALA A 304 -7.46 46.03 18.08
CA ALA A 304 -6.86 46.03 19.42
C ALA A 304 -5.81 47.14 19.58
N ALA A 305 -5.01 47.40 18.55
CA ALA A 305 -4.02 48.48 18.60
C ALA A 305 -4.66 49.85 18.71
N LEU A 306 -5.75 50.09 17.96
CA LEU A 306 -6.48 51.36 18.01
C LEU A 306 -7.21 51.55 19.34
N THR A 307 -7.86 50.52 19.88
CA THR A 307 -8.61 50.64 21.14
C THR A 307 -7.69 50.84 22.34
N LEU A 308 -6.68 49.98 22.53
CA LEU A 308 -5.74 50.09 23.65
C LEU A 308 -4.79 51.28 23.47
N GLY A 309 -4.38 51.59 22.25
CA GLY A 309 -3.55 52.76 21.99
C GLY A 309 -4.27 54.08 22.31
N ARG A 310 -5.54 54.20 21.91
CA ARG A 310 -6.37 55.36 22.26
C ARG A 310 -6.69 55.39 23.76
N ALA A 311 -6.97 54.25 24.36
CA ALA A 311 -7.25 54.15 25.79
C ALA A 311 -6.03 54.51 26.64
N ALA A 312 -4.80 54.19 26.23
CA ALA A 312 -3.58 54.54 26.98
C ALA A 312 -3.01 55.93 26.61
N TRP A 313 -3.62 56.63 25.65
CA TRP A 313 -3.13 57.92 25.17
C TRP A 313 -3.16 59.03 26.24
N PHE A 314 -4.03 58.90 27.26
CA PHE A 314 -4.06 59.84 28.39
C PHE A 314 -2.78 59.83 29.22
N LEU A 315 -1.99 58.74 29.17
CA LEU A 315 -0.69 58.62 29.82
C LEU A 315 0.44 59.27 29.00
N GLY A 316 0.16 59.71 27.77
CA GLY A 316 1.10 60.28 26.83
C GLY A 316 1.21 59.50 25.52
N PRO A 317 1.82 60.10 24.48
CA PRO A 317 1.88 59.53 23.14
C PRO A 317 2.74 58.25 23.07
N VAL A 318 3.86 58.21 23.80
CA VAL A 318 4.76 57.05 23.86
C VAL A 318 4.09 55.83 24.52
N PRO A 319 3.52 55.92 25.73
CA PRO A 319 2.82 54.78 26.35
C PRO A 319 1.56 54.36 25.57
N GLY A 320 0.85 55.30 24.94
CA GLY A 320 -0.25 54.99 24.02
C GLY A 320 0.19 54.12 22.83
N LEU A 321 1.28 54.52 22.17
CA LEU A 321 1.81 53.79 21.01
C LEU A 321 2.35 52.40 21.38
N LEU A 322 3.03 52.28 22.53
CA LEU A 322 3.51 50.99 23.05
C LEU A 322 2.37 50.05 23.44
N ALA A 323 1.37 50.56 24.17
CA ALA A 323 0.20 49.76 24.55
C ALA A 323 -0.57 49.26 23.33
N GLY A 324 -0.79 50.13 22.33
CA GLY A 324 -1.45 49.76 21.07
C GLY A 324 -0.67 48.69 20.28
N THR A 325 0.65 48.88 20.10
CA THR A 325 1.49 47.92 19.36
C THR A 325 1.54 46.54 20.04
N VAL A 326 1.73 46.50 21.36
CA VAL A 326 1.71 45.23 22.12
C VAL A 326 0.34 44.56 22.01
N ALA A 327 -0.75 45.31 22.20
CA ALA A 327 -2.10 44.79 22.10
C ALA A 327 -2.41 44.20 20.71
N GLY A 328 -2.03 44.91 19.65
CA GLY A 328 -2.22 44.45 18.27
C GLY A 328 -1.43 43.19 17.94
N LEU A 329 -0.15 43.12 18.35
CA LEU A 329 0.69 41.94 18.16
C LEU A 329 0.15 40.72 18.90
N VAL A 330 -0.31 40.89 20.15
CA VAL A 330 -0.88 39.81 20.96
C VAL A 330 -2.20 39.32 20.35
N ALA A 331 -3.14 40.22 20.06
CA ALA A 331 -4.45 39.87 19.51
C ALA A 331 -4.34 39.22 18.11
N GLY A 332 -3.56 39.82 17.21
CA GLY A 332 -3.32 39.28 15.88
C GLY A 332 -2.56 37.95 15.92
N GLY A 333 -1.51 37.87 16.74
CA GLY A 333 -0.72 36.66 16.90
C GLY A 333 -1.54 35.49 17.45
N LEU A 334 -2.36 35.73 18.47
CA LEU A 334 -3.29 34.73 19.01
C LEU A 334 -4.31 34.30 17.97
N ARG A 335 -4.96 35.25 17.26
CA ARG A 335 -5.95 34.93 16.22
C ARG A 335 -5.35 34.11 15.09
N TRP A 336 -4.16 34.47 14.62
CA TRP A 336 -3.44 33.73 13.57
C TRP A 336 -3.14 32.31 14.03
N ARG A 337 -2.64 32.15 15.26
CA ARG A 337 -2.29 30.85 15.82
C ARG A 337 -3.52 29.96 16.00
N THR A 338 -4.63 30.49 16.55
CA THR A 338 -5.87 29.73 16.74
C THR A 338 -6.53 29.40 15.42
N GLY A 339 -6.64 30.38 14.52
CA GLY A 339 -7.28 30.21 13.21
C GLY A 339 -6.54 29.24 12.31
N ARG A 340 -5.21 29.25 12.31
CA ARG A 340 -4.42 28.23 11.60
C ARG A 340 -4.69 26.84 12.15
N ARG A 341 -4.80 26.68 13.46
CA ARG A 341 -5.10 25.38 14.09
C ARG A 341 -6.50 24.92 13.76
N GLU A 342 -7.49 25.81 13.79
CA GLU A 342 -8.88 25.53 13.45
C GLU A 342 -9.05 25.16 11.98
N ALA A 343 -8.55 25.99 11.05
CA ALA A 343 -8.60 25.73 9.61
C ALA A 343 -7.92 24.40 9.27
N ARG A 344 -6.75 24.13 9.88
CA ARG A 344 -6.06 22.86 9.69
C ARG A 344 -6.87 21.68 10.25
N ARG A 345 -7.43 21.79 11.46
CA ARG A 345 -8.29 20.74 12.05
C ARG A 345 -9.58 20.51 11.26
N ALA A 346 -10.17 21.55 10.68
CA ALA A 346 -11.36 21.45 9.84
C ALA A 346 -11.04 20.72 8.54
N TRP A 347 -9.97 21.14 7.85
CA TRP A 347 -9.47 20.46 6.65
C TRP A 347 -9.15 18.99 6.90
N LEU A 348 -8.46 18.68 8.00
CA LEU A 348 -8.12 17.31 8.37
C LEU A 348 -9.36 16.44 8.59
N ARG A 349 -10.36 16.96 9.33
CA ARG A 349 -11.63 16.25 9.52
C ARG A 349 -12.34 15.99 8.18
N GLN A 350 -12.34 16.98 7.27
CA GLN A 350 -12.94 16.84 5.95
C GLN A 350 -12.21 15.80 5.09
N GLU A 351 -10.88 15.84 5.03
CA GLU A 351 -10.09 14.90 4.23
C GLU A 351 -10.20 13.47 4.79
N THR A 352 -10.12 13.30 6.12
CA THR A 352 -10.37 12.00 6.77
C THR A 352 -11.77 11.49 6.44
N ALA A 353 -12.82 12.32 6.57
CA ALA A 353 -14.18 11.91 6.23
C ALA A 353 -14.33 11.53 4.74
N ARG A 354 -13.69 12.26 3.83
CA ARG A 354 -13.67 11.95 2.40
C ARG A 354 -12.99 10.62 2.11
N LEU A 355 -11.85 10.35 2.74
CA LEU A 355 -11.12 9.08 2.61
C LEU A 355 -11.92 7.90 3.16
N LEU A 356 -12.68 8.11 4.25
CA LEU A 356 -13.54 7.09 4.86
C LEU A 356 -14.81 6.81 4.03
N ARG A 357 -15.39 7.83 3.40
CA ARG A 357 -16.58 7.68 2.54
C ARG A 357 -16.29 6.94 1.23
N THR A 358 -15.06 7.02 0.74
CA THR A 358 -14.68 6.38 -0.52
C THR A 358 -14.31 4.93 -0.25
N PRO A 359 -15.07 3.93 -0.72
CA PRO A 359 -14.70 2.53 -0.54
C PRO A 359 -13.36 2.21 -1.24
N PRO A 360 -12.60 1.21 -0.77
CA PRO A 360 -11.43 0.71 -1.50
C PRO A 360 -11.87 0.19 -2.87
N ALA A 361 -11.12 0.54 -3.92
CA ALA A 361 -11.44 0.12 -5.28
C ALA A 361 -11.54 -1.41 -5.39
N GLU A 362 -10.72 -2.12 -4.63
CA GLU A 362 -10.70 -3.58 -4.52
C GLU A 362 -11.98 -4.12 -3.90
N ALA A 363 -12.49 -3.49 -2.82
CA ALA A 363 -13.74 -3.89 -2.17
C ALA A 363 -14.96 -3.56 -3.05
N THR A 364 -14.96 -2.40 -3.73
CA THR A 364 -16.00 -2.04 -4.70
C THR A 364 -16.00 -2.97 -5.89
N TRP A 365 -14.83 -3.39 -6.36
CA TRP A 365 -14.71 -4.38 -7.42
C TRP A 365 -15.24 -5.75 -6.96
N LEU A 366 -14.88 -6.23 -5.76
CA LEU A 366 -15.40 -7.50 -5.20
C LEU A 366 -16.92 -7.51 -5.12
N ARG A 367 -17.51 -6.42 -4.57
CA ARG A 367 -18.98 -6.29 -4.48
C ARG A 367 -19.66 -6.24 -5.85
N ARG A 368 -19.04 -5.59 -6.84
CA ARG A 368 -19.56 -5.58 -8.22
C ARG A 368 -19.54 -6.96 -8.86
N GLN A 369 -18.52 -7.78 -8.60
CA GLN A 369 -18.50 -9.15 -9.13
C GLN A 369 -19.58 -10.00 -8.46
N LEU A 370 -19.74 -9.90 -7.14
CA LEU A 370 -20.82 -10.60 -6.42
C LEU A 370 -22.21 -10.25 -6.97
N ALA A 371 -22.45 -8.98 -7.28
CA ALA A 371 -23.74 -8.52 -7.82
C ALA A 371 -24.01 -8.98 -9.27
N LYS A 372 -23.02 -9.48 -10.00
CA LYS A 372 -23.20 -10.02 -11.36
C LYS A 372 -23.54 -11.51 -11.36
N GLU A 373 -23.29 -12.20 -10.25
CA GLU A 373 -23.51 -13.65 -10.10
C GLU A 373 -24.80 -13.98 -9.37
N THR A 374 -25.36 -13.01 -8.64
CA THR A 374 -26.76 -13.00 -8.16
C THR A 374 -27.67 -12.45 -9.23
#